data_AF-A0A5B0WPG5-F1
#
_entry.id   AF-A0A5B0WPG5-F1
#
_cell.length_a   1.000
_cell.length_b   1.000
_cell.length_c   1.000
_cell.angle_alpha   90.00
_cell.angle_beta   90.00
_cell.angle_gamma   90.00
#
_symmetry.space_group_name_H-M   'P 1'
#
loop_
_entity.id
_entity.type
_entity.pdbx_description
1 polymer ?
#
loop_
_entity_poly.entity_id
_entity_poly.type
_entity_poly.pdbx_seq_one_letter_code
_entity_poly.pdbx_strand_id
1 'polypeptide(L)'
;MTDNNHTGPNGDAAEEAANEVMTPAMRLLELQTKHRTLDARIHEMYQYPYQNQILLQRLKKEKLRLKDAIERLKDDMIPDLNA
;
A
#
# COMPACT_ATOMS: atom_id res chain seq x y z
N MET A 1 -30.82 3.30 -52.70
CA MET A 1 -29.40 3.63 -52.87
C MET A 1 -28.77 3.68 -51.49
N THR A 2 -27.64 3.02 -51.34
CA THR A 2 -26.74 3.02 -50.18
C THR A 2 -26.32 4.42 -49.78
N ASP A 3 -26.20 4.67 -48.48
CA ASP A 3 -25.00 5.27 -47.92
C ASP A 3 -24.72 4.69 -46.54
N ASN A 4 -23.71 3.82 -46.54
CA ASN A 4 -22.97 3.36 -45.37
C ASN A 4 -22.40 4.57 -44.63
N ASN A 5 -22.56 4.63 -43.32
CA ASN A 5 -21.51 5.18 -42.48
C ASN A 5 -21.21 4.21 -41.33
N HIS A 6 -20.30 3.31 -41.66
CA HIS A 6 -19.44 2.60 -40.74
C HIS A 6 -18.50 3.63 -40.09
N THR A 7 -18.70 3.92 -38.81
CA THR A 7 -17.62 4.42 -37.97
C THR A 7 -17.75 3.69 -36.65
N GLY A 8 -17.09 2.53 -36.59
CA GLY A 8 -16.90 1.79 -35.36
C GLY A 8 -16.10 2.61 -34.34
N PRO A 9 -16.15 2.21 -33.07
CA PRO A 9 -15.52 2.94 -31.98
C PRO A 9 -14.00 2.81 -32.09
N ASN A 10 -13.30 3.93 -32.20
CA ASN A 10 -11.83 3.98 -32.07
C ASN A 10 -11.44 3.65 -30.62
N GLY A 11 -11.38 2.35 -30.30
CA GLY A 11 -10.14 1.58 -30.33
C GLY A 11 -8.86 2.11 -29.67
N ASP A 12 -8.85 3.22 -28.95
CA ASP A 12 -7.61 3.73 -28.32
C ASP A 12 -7.48 3.27 -26.85
N ALA A 13 -7.67 1.98 -26.61
CA ALA A 13 -7.63 1.37 -25.27
C ALA A 13 -6.41 0.45 -25.04
N ALA A 14 -5.38 0.51 -25.89
CA ALA A 14 -4.38 -0.57 -25.95
C ALA A 14 -2.90 -0.16 -25.87
N GLU A 15 -2.55 1.10 -25.57
CA GLU A 15 -1.15 1.55 -25.69
C GLU A 15 -0.43 2.01 -24.41
N GLU A 16 -0.92 1.67 -23.22
CA GLU A 16 -0.21 2.02 -21.96
C GLU A 16 -0.03 0.84 -20.99
N ALA A 17 0.19 -0.36 -21.53
CA ALA A 17 0.37 -1.60 -20.77
C ALA A 17 1.84 -1.96 -20.41
N ALA A 18 2.74 -0.98 -20.28
CA ALA A 18 4.14 -1.26 -19.92
C ALA A 18 4.74 -0.38 -18.81
N ASN A 19 3.95 0.53 -18.24
CA ASN A 19 4.37 1.36 -17.12
C ASN A 19 3.28 1.24 -16.04
N GLU A 20 3.15 0.06 -15.42
CA GLU A 20 2.32 -0.07 -14.21
C GLU A 20 3.02 0.74 -13.10
N VAL A 21 2.76 2.06 -13.10
CA VAL A 21 3.10 2.95 -12.00
C VAL A 21 2.38 2.37 -10.81
N MET A 22 3.14 1.70 -9.93
CA MET A 22 2.60 1.11 -8.70
C MET A 22 1.69 2.14 -8.05
N THR A 23 0.38 1.87 -8.07
CA THR A 23 -0.58 2.90 -7.65
C THR A 23 -0.34 3.20 -6.16
N PRO A 24 -0.54 4.44 -5.71
CA PRO A 24 -0.45 4.77 -4.29
C PRO A 24 -1.27 3.82 -3.40
N ALA A 25 -2.41 3.35 -3.90
CA ALA A 25 -3.25 2.34 -3.25
C ALA A 25 -2.56 0.96 -3.09
N MET A 26 -1.85 0.48 -4.11
CA MET A 26 -1.09 -0.78 -4.00
C MET A 26 0.11 -0.64 -3.06
N ARG A 27 0.81 0.51 -3.09
CA ARG A 27 1.89 0.79 -2.12
C ARG A 27 1.38 0.84 -0.69
N LEU A 28 0.19 1.41 -0.48
CA LEU A 28 -0.50 1.41 0.80
C LEU A 28 -0.83 -0.01 1.27
N LEU A 29 -1.37 -0.85 0.37
CA LEU A 29 -1.68 -2.24 0.66
C LEU A 29 -0.44 -3.06 1.04
N GLU A 30 0.68 -2.86 0.34
CA GLU A 30 1.95 -3.47 0.69
C GLU A 30 2.42 -3.06 2.09
N LEU A 31 2.38 -1.76 2.40
CA LEU A 31 2.78 -1.24 3.71
C LEU A 31 1.88 -1.79 4.82
N GLN A 32 0.58 -1.87 4.59
CA GLN A 32 -0.37 -2.47 5.53
C GLN A 32 -0.11 -3.97 5.73
N THR A 33 0.21 -4.69 4.67
CA THR A 33 0.55 -6.12 4.73
C THR A 33 1.84 -6.33 5.53
N LYS A 34 2.89 -5.56 5.22
CA LYS A 34 4.15 -5.55 5.98
C LYS A 34 3.91 -5.23 7.46
N HIS A 35 3.08 -4.23 7.75
CA HIS A 35 2.71 -3.87 9.13
C HIS A 35 1.99 -5.02 9.86
N ARG A 36 1.02 -5.70 9.22
CA ARG A 36 0.33 -6.86 9.82
C ARG A 36 1.30 -8.00 10.14
N THR A 37 2.19 -8.34 9.21
CA THR A 37 3.20 -9.38 9.43
C THR A 37 4.12 -9.03 10.59
N LEU A 38 4.55 -7.77 10.67
CA LEU A 38 5.41 -7.28 11.74
C LEU A 38 4.69 -7.32 13.09
N ASP A 39 3.38 -7.06 13.10
CA ASP A 39 2.55 -7.12 14.30
C ASP A 39 2.37 -8.56 14.82
N ALA A 40 2.14 -9.51 13.92
CA ALA A 40 2.09 -10.93 14.27
C ALA A 40 3.42 -11.39 14.89
N ARG A 41 4.54 -10.97 14.30
CA ARG A 41 5.88 -11.30 14.81
C ARG A 41 6.17 -10.66 16.18
N ILE A 42 5.70 -9.44 16.41
CA ILE A 42 5.74 -8.80 17.73
C ILE A 42 4.92 -9.62 18.73
N HIS A 43 3.71 -10.05 18.36
CA HIS A 43 2.82 -10.83 19.22
C HIS A 43 3.43 -12.18 19.61
N GLU A 44 4.09 -12.87 18.70
CA GLU A 44 4.85 -14.08 19.00
C GLU A 44 6.01 -13.81 19.97
N MET A 45 6.75 -12.71 19.77
CA MET A 45 7.84 -12.35 20.69
C MET A 45 7.37 -11.95 22.09
N TYR A 46 6.13 -11.50 22.22
CA TYR A 46 5.51 -11.26 23.53
C TYR A 46 5.32 -12.54 24.35
N GLN A 47 5.33 -13.73 23.73
CA GLN A 47 5.31 -15.00 24.45
C GLN A 47 6.63 -15.30 25.17
N TYR A 48 7.74 -14.68 24.73
CA TYR A 48 9.08 -14.85 25.30
C TYR A 48 9.76 -13.51 25.61
N PRO A 49 9.20 -12.68 26.51
CA PRO A 49 9.58 -11.29 26.69
C PRO A 49 10.99 -11.11 27.23
N TYR A 50 11.49 -12.05 28.03
CA TYR A 50 12.82 -11.93 28.66
C TYR A 50 13.99 -12.24 27.71
N GLN A 51 13.77 -13.04 26.66
CA GLN A 51 14.84 -13.38 25.71
C GLN A 51 15.02 -12.32 24.62
N ASN A 52 13.98 -11.54 24.33
CA ASN A 52 13.92 -10.73 23.11
C ASN A 52 13.67 -9.23 23.35
N GLN A 53 13.91 -8.67 24.54
CA GLN A 53 13.60 -7.26 24.84
C GLN A 53 14.19 -6.26 23.83
N ILE A 54 15.46 -6.42 23.44
CA ILE A 54 16.13 -5.55 22.45
C ILE A 54 15.45 -5.68 21.08
N LEU A 55 15.13 -6.90 20.67
CA LEU A 55 14.49 -7.18 19.40
C LEU A 55 13.05 -6.66 19.36
N LEU A 56 12.30 -6.82 20.47
CA LEU A 56 10.96 -6.28 20.65
C LEU A 56 10.95 -4.75 20.56
N GLN A 57 11.93 -4.08 21.16
CA GLN A 57 12.09 -2.62 21.04
C GLN A 57 12.36 -2.20 19.59
N ARG A 58 13.20 -2.92 18.85
CA ARG A 58 13.46 -2.65 17.42
C ARG A 58 12.20 -2.85 16.58
N LEU A 59 11.50 -3.96 16.75
CA LEU A 59 10.27 -4.26 16.03
C LEU A 59 9.18 -3.22 16.32
N LYS A 60 9.01 -2.79 17.57
CA LYS A 60 8.09 -1.69 17.91
C LYS A 60 8.43 -0.40 17.17
N LYS A 61 9.72 -0.07 17.08
CA LYS A 61 10.18 1.12 16.35
C LYS A 61 9.93 1.00 14.85
N GLU A 62 10.13 -0.18 14.27
CA GLU A 62 9.80 -0.46 12.87
C GLU A 62 8.28 -0.41 12.62
N LYS A 63 7.47 -0.96 13.54
CA LYS A 63 6.01 -0.88 13.48
C LYS A 63 5.54 0.58 13.46
N LEU A 64 6.09 1.41 14.35
CA LEU A 64 5.77 2.84 14.40
C LEU A 64 6.13 3.53 13.08
N ARG A 65 7.33 3.28 12.54
CA ARG A 65 7.75 3.84 11.24
C ARG A 65 6.85 3.41 10.09
N LEU A 66 6.42 2.16 10.06
CA LEU A 66 5.46 1.65 9.07
C LEU A 66 4.11 2.34 9.21
N LYS A 67 3.62 2.55 10.44
CA LYS A 67 2.39 3.30 10.72
C LYS A 67 2.50 4.75 10.22
N ASP A 68 3.58 5.44 10.54
CA ASP A 68 3.82 6.82 10.11
C ASP A 68 3.92 6.92 8.57
N ALA A 69 4.54 5.95 7.92
CA ALA A 69 4.62 5.89 6.46
C ALA A 69 3.26 5.62 5.81
N ILE A 70 2.42 4.77 6.43
CA ILE A 70 1.04 4.52 6.01
C ILE A 70 0.20 5.79 6.18
N GLU A 71 0.34 6.50 7.31
CA GLU A 71 -0.38 7.74 7.58
C GLU A 71 0.02 8.83 6.59
N ARG A 72 1.31 9.07 6.36
CA ARG A 72 1.76 10.03 5.33
C ARG A 72 1.26 9.68 3.93
N LEU A 73 1.33 8.42 3.53
CA LEU A 73 0.84 7.99 2.21
C LEU A 73 -0.69 8.12 2.11
N LYS A 74 -1.42 7.91 3.21
CA LYS A 74 -2.87 8.16 3.28
C LYS A 74 -3.18 9.65 3.22
N ASP A 75 -2.46 10.48 3.94
CA ASP A 75 -2.65 11.94 3.97
C ASP A 75 -2.35 12.54 2.58
N ASP A 76 -1.31 12.06 1.90
CA ASP A 76 -1.01 12.44 0.50
C ASP A 76 -2.13 12.02 -0.47
N MET A 77 -2.88 10.94 -0.17
CA MET A 77 -4.00 10.46 -0.98
C MET A 77 -5.36 11.06 -0.57
N ILE A 78 -5.53 11.46 0.69
CA ILE A 78 -6.77 11.96 1.30
C ILE A 78 -6.40 13.24 2.05
N PRO A 79 -6.33 14.40 1.37
CA PRO A 79 -5.77 15.62 1.94
C PRO A 79 -6.63 16.30 3.01
N ASP A 80 -7.64 15.64 3.59
CA ASP A 80 -8.72 16.33 4.31
C ASP A 80 -9.30 15.56 5.51
N LEU A 81 -8.46 14.93 6.35
CA LEU A 81 -8.97 14.19 7.53
C LEU A 81 -8.18 14.34 8.84
N ASN A 82 -7.14 15.18 8.88
CA ASN A 82 -6.45 15.53 10.13
C ASN A 82 -6.41 17.06 10.30
N ALA A 83 -7.56 17.65 10.68
CA ALA A 83 -7.70 18.98 11.29
C ALA A 83 -8.22 18.84 12.72
#